data_AF-A0A958SLF5-F1
#
_entry.id   AF-A0A958SLF5-F1
#
_cell.length_a   1.000
_cell.length_b   1.000
_cell.length_c   1.000
_cell.angle_alpha   90.00
_cell.angle_beta   90.00
_cell.angle_gamma   90.00
#
_symmetry.space_group_name_H-M   'P 1'
#
loop_
_entity.id
_entity.type
_entity.pdbx_description
1 polymer ?
#
loop_
_entity_poly.entity_id
_entity_poly.type
_entity_poly.pdbx_seq_one_letter_code
_entity_poly.pdbx_strand_id
1 'polypeptide(L)' 'MLTDKQSLYLCGFVAVGFLVAGIFNILDNFIIIALLGLAFLTIIVNIFVVNPFEEEEDTEEKKTNT' A
#
# COMPACT_ATOMS: atom_id res chain seq x y z
N MET A 1 9.74 -10.42 -2.47
CA MET A 1 9.52 -10.11 -1.04
C MET A 1 9.50 -8.60 -0.89
N LEU A 2 8.29 -8.04 -0.89
CA LEU A 2 8.04 -6.68 -0.42
C LEU A 2 7.54 -6.87 1.00
N THR A 3 8.45 -6.78 1.98
CA THR A 3 8.13 -6.90 3.41
C THR A 3 6.91 -6.04 3.74
N ASP A 4 5.97 -6.52 4.55
CA ASP A 4 4.66 -5.93 4.87
C ASP A 4 4.64 -4.41 5.05
N LYS A 5 5.70 -3.88 5.66
CA LYS A 5 5.91 -2.43 5.85
C LYS A 5 5.97 -1.69 4.49
N GLN A 6 6.69 -2.22 3.50
CA GLN A 6 6.88 -1.62 2.17
C GLN A 6 5.60 -1.56 1.36
N SER A 7 4.77 -2.61 1.43
CA SER A 7 3.45 -2.63 0.80
C SER A 7 2.53 -1.56 1.40
N LEU A 8 2.55 -1.40 2.73
CA LEU A 8 1.80 -0.39 3.46
C LEU A 8 2.28 1.04 3.13
N TYR A 9 3.59 1.25 3.04
CA TYR A 9 4.15 2.54 2.58
C TYR A 9 3.78 2.84 1.12
N LEU A 10 3.77 1.84 0.24
CA LEU A 10 3.41 2.02 -1.17
C LEU A 10 1.92 2.35 -1.32
N CYS A 11 1.06 1.66 -0.58
CA CYS A 11 -0.37 1.94 -0.51
C CYS A 11 -0.63 3.36 0.02
N GLY A 12 0.03 3.75 1.11
CA GLY A 12 -0.06 5.10 1.66
C GLY A 12 0.43 6.18 0.69
N PHE A 13 1.53 5.94 -0.02
CA PHE A 13 2.06 6.87 -1.01
C PHE A 13 1.10 7.09 -2.18
N VAL A 14 0.44 6.02 -2.64
CA VAL A 14 -0.54 6.12 -3.74
C VAL A 14 -1.82 6.82 -3.27
N ALA A 15 -2.29 6.55 -2.06
CA ALA A 15 -3.44 7.24 -1.48
C ALA A 15 -3.18 8.76 -1.34
N VAL A 16 -2.01 9.15 -0.83
CA VAL A 16 -1.61 10.56 -0.74
C VAL A 16 -1.44 11.18 -2.13
N GLY A 17 -0.81 10.47 -3.06
CA GLY A 17 -0.66 10.93 -4.44
C GLY A 17 -2.01 11.16 -5.14
N PHE A 18 -2.98 10.29 -4.90
CA PHE A 18 -4.35 10.43 -5.42
C PHE A 18 -5.06 11.67 -4.83
N LEU A 19 -4.88 11.90 -3.53
CA LEU A 19 -5.46 13.04 -2.82
C LEU A 19 -4.88 14.36 -3.33
N VAL A 20 -3.57 14.45 -3.47
CA VAL A 20 -2.89 15.65 -4.01
C VAL A 20 -3.24 15.86 -5.48
N ALA A 21 -3.27 14.80 -6.29
CA ALA A 21 -3.66 14.87 -7.70
C ALA A 21 -5.12 15.34 -7.88
N GLY A 22 -6.02 14.92 -6.99
CA GLY A 22 -7.40 15.39 -6.95
C GLY A 22 -7.52 16.88 -6.58
N ILE A 23 -6.75 17.34 -5.59
CA ILE A 23 -6.74 18.76 -5.17
C ILE A 23 -6.17 19.67 -6.28
N PHE A 24 -5.13 19.21 -6.98
CA PHE A 24 -4.52 19.95 -8.09
C PHE A 24 -5.35 19.92 -9.38
N ASN A 25 -6.51 19.25 -9.37
CA ASN A 25 -7.37 19.06 -10.55
C ASN A 25 -6.64 18.43 -11.76
N ILE A 26 -5.51 17.76 -11.50
CA ILE A 26 -4.77 16.97 -12.49
C ILE A 26 -5.62 15.77 -12.95
N LEU A 27 -6.56 15.38 -12.09
CA LEU A 27 -7.47 14.26 -12.27
C LEU A 27 -8.61 14.52 -13.25
N ASP A 28 -8.79 15.77 -13.72
CA ASP A 28 -9.84 16.15 -14.68
C ASP A 28 -9.65 15.49 -16.06
N ASN A 29 -8.41 15.10 -16.38
CA ASN A 29 -8.12 14.36 -17.60
C ASN A 29 -8.42 12.87 -17.42
N PHE A 30 -9.37 12.35 -18.23
CA PHE A 30 -9.74 10.94 -18.26
C PHE A 30 -8.55 9.99 -18.49
N ILE A 31 -7.55 10.39 -19.27
CA ILE A 31 -6.35 9.57 -19.50
C ILE A 31 -5.56 9.45 -18.20
N ILE A 32 -5.44 10.53 -17.43
CA ILE A 32 -4.69 10.56 -16.18
C ILE A 32 -5.42 9.74 -15.11
N ILE A 33 -6.75 9.88 -15.01
CA ILE A 33 -7.55 9.10 -14.06
C ILE A 33 -7.46 7.60 -14.35
N ALA A 34 -7.49 7.22 -15.63
CA ALA A 34 -7.39 5.83 -16.05
C ALA A 34 -6.01 5.24 -15.74
N LEU A 35 -4.94 5.99 -16.00
CA LEU A 35 -3.56 5.55 -15.76
C LEU A 35 -3.28 5.42 -14.26
N LEU A 36 -3.76 6.38 -13.46
CA LEU A 36 -3.63 6.36 -12.00
C LEU A 36 -4.47 5.24 -11.37
N GLY A 37 -5.68 5.01 -11.87
CA GLY A 37 -6.54 3.90 -11.46
C GLY A 37 -5.95 2.53 -11.83
N LEU A 38 -5.35 2.40 -13.01
CA LEU A 38 -4.68 1.17 -13.45
C LEU A 38 -3.44 0.87 -12.57
N ALA A 39 -2.65 1.89 -12.25
CA ALA A 39 -1.52 1.76 -11.33
C ALA A 39 -1.99 1.34 -9.93
N PHE A 40 -3.06 1.94 -9.42
CA PHE A 40 -3.66 1.57 -8.15
C PHE A 40 -4.18 0.13 -8.14
N LEU A 41 -4.87 -0.29 -9.21
CA LEU A 41 -5.38 -1.65 -9.34
C LEU A 41 -4.25 -2.67 -9.42
N THR A 42 -3.16 -2.35 -10.12
CA THR A 42 -1.96 -3.20 -10.16
C THR A 42 -1.36 -3.37 -8.77
N ILE A 43 -1.33 -2.31 -7.95
CA ILE A 43 -0.84 -2.38 -6.57
C ILE A 43 -1.80 -3.22 -5.71
N ILE A 44 -3.11 -3.04 -5.81
CA ILE A 44 -4.09 -3.87 -5.08
C ILE A 44 -3.95 -5.35 -5.45
N VAL A 45 -3.85 -5.67 -6.73
CA VAL A 45 -3.64 -7.04 -7.20
C VAL A 45 -2.32 -7.59 -6.69
N ASN A 46 -1.25 -6.79 -6.72
CA ASN A 46 0.05 -7.18 -6.17
C ASN A 46 -0.04 -7.46 -4.66
N ILE A 47 -0.77 -6.65 -3.90
CA ILE A 47 -1.02 -6.88 -2.46
C ILE A 47 -1.80 -8.17 -2.24
N PHE A 48 -2.86 -8.43 -3.02
CA PHE A 48 -3.67 -9.64 -2.88
C PHE A 48 -2.94 -10.92 -3.30
N VAL A 49 -2.11 -10.85 -4.36
CA VAL A 49 -1.37 -12.00 -4.91
C VAL A 49 -0.12 -12.30 -4.07
N VAL A 50 0.54 -11.27 -3.52
CA VAL A 50 1.75 -11.40 -2.70
C VAL A 50 1.43 -11.65 -1.22
N ASN A 51 0.18 -11.96 -0.86
CA ASN A 51 -0.19 -12.30 0.51
C ASN A 51 -0.31 -13.82 0.75
N PRO A 52 0.79 -14.56 0.92
CA PRO A 52 0.89 -15.55 1.98
C PRO A 52 1.42 -14.84 3.23
N PHE A 53 0.58 -14.76 4.25
CA PHE A 53 0.94 -14.50 5.65
C PHE A 53 2.42 -14.77 5.95
N GLU A 54 3.21 -13.72 6.24
CA GLU A 54 4.31 -13.86 7.18
C GLU A 54 3.73 -13.52 8.54
N GLU A 55 3.34 -14.57 9.26
CA GLU A 55 3.27 -14.58 10.71
C GLU A 55 4.69 -14.27 11.23
N GLU A 56 5.01 -12.99 11.35
CA GLU A 56 6.03 -12.57 12.30
C GLU A 56 5.36 -12.57 13.68
N GLU A 57 5.43 -13.74 14.32
CA GLU A 57 5.24 -13.94 15.75
C GLU A 57 6.14 -12.96 16.53
N ASP A 58 5.70 -11.72 16.75
CA ASP A 58 6.18 -10.96 17.90
C ASP A 58 5.38 -11.44 19.12
N THR A 59 5.82 -12.59 19.62
CA THR A 59 5.44 -13.10 20.93
C THR A 59 5.84 -12.05 21.97
N GLU A 60 4.82 -11.49 22.62
CA GLU A 60 4.97 -10.86 23.92
C GLU A 60 5.52 -11.88 24.94
N GLU A 61 6.83 -11.92 25.21
CA GLU A 61 7.34 -12.44 26.49
C GLU A 61 8.64 -11.71 26.90
N LYS A 62 8.47 -10.47 27.38
CA LYS A 62 9.45 -9.89 28.30
C LYS A 62 9.35 -10.66 29.62
N LYS A 63 10.18 -11.69 29.74
CA LYS A 63 10.35 -12.58 30.90
C LYS A 63 10.21 -11.86 32.24
N THR A 64 9.17 -12.26 32.97
CA THR A 64 9.18 -12.29 34.43
C THR A 64 10.16 -13.39 34.88
N ASN A 65 11.02 -13.05 35.86
CA ASN A 65 12.05 -13.85 36.57
C ASN A 65 13.50 -13.82 36.03
N THR A 66 14.31 -12.94 36.62
CA THR A 66 15.28 -13.35 37.65
C THR A 66 15.34 -12.28 38.72
#